data_AF-A0A7X7TNA2-F1
#
_entry.id   AF-A0A7X7TNA2-F1
#
_cell.length_a   1.000
_cell.length_b   1.000
_cell.length_c   1.000
_cell.angle_alpha   90.00
_cell.angle_beta   90.00
_cell.angle_gamma   90.00
#
_symmetry.space_group_name_H-M   'P 1'
#
loop_
_entity.id
_entity.type
_entity.pdbx_description
1 polymer ?
#
loop_
_entity_poly.entity_id
_entity_poly.type
_entity_poly.pdbx_seq_one_letter_code
_entity_poly.pdbx_strand_id
1 'polypeptide(L)'
;MMTKVKQIGFVVLAITLLLGSCSKKKNNSSWVINEVLVNNKTNMIDEYGERNGWIEIYNNTAKTQDLGGMYLTTDKNNPKMYPIPLGDVRTQIKPYQHALFWADDKPFHGNFHTNFKLDTIGENYIALYEADGKTLVDEIVVPAGIPADKTFGYPVDGIKYDEEGNLTATILERVTPGSNNKIIAENPKIIDLKQNDPWGIMITITSMLVVFIGLILLYLVFNFTGNLSKNITQKRVAKSGKLSAARSESQLSGEVLAAISAAILELKEEQHDMENTVLTIQQVKRHYSPWSSKIYTLRQLPRK
;
A
#
# COMPACT_ATOMS: atom_id res chain seq x y z
N MET A 1 46.66 14.94 46.93
CA MET A 1 45.54 15.86 46.61
C MET A 1 45.56 16.38 45.16
N MET A 2 46.72 16.42 44.49
CA MET A 2 46.88 16.99 43.14
C MET A 2 46.45 16.09 41.95
N THR A 3 46.15 14.81 42.18
CA THR A 3 45.76 13.84 41.13
C THR A 3 44.26 13.78 40.89
N LYS A 4 43.42 13.99 41.92
CA LYS A 4 41.95 14.02 41.78
C LYS A 4 41.44 15.27 41.04
N VAL A 5 42.13 16.41 41.16
CA VAL A 5 41.77 17.66 40.49
C VAL A 5 41.94 17.57 38.96
N LYS A 6 42.97 16.85 38.49
CA LYS A 6 43.18 16.62 37.05
C LYS A 6 42.13 15.69 36.43
N GLN A 7 41.67 14.67 37.17
CA GLN A 7 40.59 13.79 36.71
C GLN A 7 39.24 14.48 36.66
N ILE A 8 38.92 15.34 37.65
CA ILE A 8 37.68 16.13 37.66
C ILE A 8 37.67 17.17 36.53
N GLY A 9 38.81 17.83 36.27
CA GLY A 9 38.96 18.78 35.16
C GLY A 9 38.76 18.14 33.79
N PHE A 10 39.21 16.90 33.60
CA PHE A 10 39.05 16.17 32.33
C PHE A 10 37.59 15.72 32.10
N VAL A 11 36.87 15.36 33.16
CA VAL A 11 35.44 14.99 33.08
C VAL A 11 34.57 16.23 32.79
N VAL A 12 34.88 17.38 33.38
CA VAL A 12 34.15 18.63 33.11
C VAL A 12 34.40 19.10 31.66
N LEU A 13 35.63 18.98 31.15
CA LEU A 13 35.96 19.32 29.76
C LEU A 13 35.25 18.39 28.75
N ALA A 14 35.14 17.09 29.06
CA ALA A 14 34.41 16.11 28.25
C ALA A 14 32.89 16.34 28.26
N ILE A 15 32.32 16.80 29.38
CA ILE A 15 30.89 17.15 29.48
C ILE A 15 30.59 18.47 28.76
N THR A 16 31.52 19.43 28.75
CA THR A 16 31.35 20.68 27.98
C THR A 16 31.51 20.50 26.46
N LEU A 17 32.24 19.48 25.99
CA LEU A 17 32.32 19.14 24.56
C LEU A 17 31.06 18.40 24.03
N LEU A 18 30.26 17.79 24.91
CA LEU A 18 28.99 17.13 24.56
C LEU A 18 27.80 18.09 24.46
N LEU A 19 27.96 19.35 24.87
CA LEU A 19 27.01 20.43 24.60
C LEU A 19 27.31 21.14 23.27
N GLY A 20 27.93 20.41 22.34
CA GLY A 20 28.17 20.83 20.97
C GLY A 20 26.89 21.36 20.34
N SER A 21 26.97 22.63 19.94
CA SER A 21 26.00 23.43 19.19
C SER A 21 24.93 22.58 18.49
N CYS A 22 23.72 22.60 19.04
CA CYS A 22 22.54 22.10 18.33
C CYS A 22 22.24 23.09 17.21
N SER A 23 22.89 22.92 16.05
CA SER A 23 22.50 23.63 14.84
C SER A 23 21.06 23.25 14.54
N LYS A 24 20.13 24.20 14.72
CA LYS A 24 18.73 24.04 14.34
C LYS A 24 18.71 23.85 12.82
N LYS A 25 18.61 22.59 12.37
CA LYS A 25 18.36 22.29 10.96
C LYS A 25 17.01 22.91 10.60
N LYS A 26 16.99 23.75 9.57
CA LYS A 26 15.78 24.40 9.11
C LYS A 26 14.97 23.34 8.36
N ASN A 27 13.94 22.82 9.02
CA ASN A 27 13.10 21.78 8.44
C ASN A 27 12.08 22.42 7.51
N ASN A 28 11.67 21.69 6.48
CA ASN A 28 10.54 22.07 5.65
C ASN A 28 9.26 22.02 6.48
N SER A 29 8.42 23.05 6.33
CA SER A 29 7.10 23.13 6.96
C SER A 29 6.17 22.03 6.43
N SER A 30 5.11 21.75 7.19
CA SER A 30 4.06 20.80 6.79
C SER A 30 3.26 21.28 5.59
N TRP A 31 3.14 22.59 5.44
CA TRP A 31 2.57 23.27 4.27
C TRP A 31 3.66 24.08 3.60
N VAL A 32 3.78 23.95 2.28
CA VAL A 32 4.80 24.67 1.50
C VAL A 32 4.12 25.38 0.35
N ILE A 33 4.37 26.68 0.17
CA ILE A 33 3.96 27.40 -1.03
C ILE A 33 4.89 26.94 -2.16
N ASN A 34 4.41 26.00 -2.98
CA ASN A 34 5.24 25.13 -3.81
C ASN A 34 5.66 25.79 -5.13
N GLU A 35 4.68 26.38 -5.80
CA GLU A 35 4.82 26.97 -7.13
C GLU A 35 3.91 28.20 -7.23
N VAL A 36 4.43 29.27 -7.82
CA VAL A 36 3.68 30.52 -8.02
C VAL A 36 3.84 30.97 -9.46
N LEU A 37 2.71 31.22 -10.12
CA LEU A 37 2.67 31.84 -11.43
C LEU A 37 2.10 33.25 -11.31
N VAL A 38 2.90 34.24 -11.70
CA VAL A 38 2.50 35.66 -11.60
C VAL A 38 1.75 36.13 -12.85
N ASN A 39 2.31 35.89 -14.04
CA ASN A 39 1.78 36.40 -15.31
C ASN A 39 1.40 35.26 -16.25
N ASN A 40 0.11 34.94 -16.31
CA ASN A 40 -0.45 33.84 -17.12
C ASN A 40 -0.98 34.37 -18.45
N LYS A 41 -0.35 34.00 -19.56
CA LYS A 41 -0.81 34.37 -20.90
C LYS A 41 -1.24 33.18 -21.74
N THR A 42 -0.60 32.02 -21.56
CA THR A 42 -0.82 30.84 -22.42
C THR A 42 -1.06 29.54 -21.66
N ASN A 43 -0.76 29.49 -20.35
CA ASN A 43 -0.83 28.27 -19.55
C ASN A 43 -2.26 27.84 -19.16
N MET A 44 -2.56 27.72 -17.87
CA MET A 44 -3.84 27.22 -17.38
C MET A 44 -4.94 28.29 -17.50
N ILE A 45 -6.17 27.85 -17.71
CA ILE A 45 -7.37 28.70 -17.73
C ILE A 45 -8.23 28.27 -16.54
N ASP A 46 -8.83 29.23 -15.84
CA ASP A 46 -9.77 28.96 -14.76
C ASP A 46 -11.14 28.49 -15.25
N GLU A 47 -12.03 28.18 -14.30
CA GLU A 47 -13.38 27.70 -14.56
C GLU A 47 -14.27 28.74 -15.28
N TYR A 48 -13.84 30.00 -15.37
CA TYR A 48 -14.54 31.11 -16.00
C TYR A 48 -13.95 31.50 -17.36
N GLY A 49 -12.96 30.75 -17.85
CA GLY A 49 -12.34 31.02 -19.15
C GLY A 49 -11.25 32.10 -19.09
N GLU A 50 -10.80 32.50 -17.91
CA GLU A 50 -9.80 33.54 -17.73
C GLU A 50 -8.42 32.98 -17.39
N ARG A 51 -7.39 33.78 -17.66
CA ARG A 51 -5.99 33.45 -17.36
C ARG A 51 -5.51 34.39 -16.29
N ASN A 52 -5.44 33.87 -15.07
CA ASN A 52 -4.97 34.60 -13.92
C ASN A 52 -3.70 33.97 -13.36
N GLY A 53 -2.96 34.76 -12.58
CA GLY A 53 -1.89 34.23 -11.75
C GLY A 53 -2.46 33.27 -10.71
N TRP A 54 -1.64 32.36 -10.21
CA TRP A 54 -2.06 31.38 -9.23
C TRP A 54 -0.93 31.01 -8.28
N ILE A 55 -1.33 30.51 -7.12
CA ILE A 55 -0.47 30.11 -6.03
C ILE A 55 -0.81 28.66 -5.70
N GLU A 56 0.20 27.81 -5.71
CA GLU A 56 0.08 26.41 -5.33
C GLU A 56 0.63 26.17 -3.92
N ILE A 57 -0.12 25.45 -3.11
CA ILE A 57 0.26 25.05 -1.76
C ILE A 57 0.32 23.52 -1.70
N TYR A 58 1.44 22.99 -1.23
CA TYR A 58 1.69 21.56 -1.12
C TYR A 58 1.57 21.06 0.31
N ASN A 59 0.89 19.93 0.48
CA ASN A 59 0.89 19.17 1.73
C ASN A 59 2.15 18.30 1.81
N ASN A 60 3.14 18.77 2.56
CA ASN A 60 4.43 18.10 2.75
C ASN A 60 4.40 16.99 3.82
N THR A 61 3.24 16.38 4.07
CA THR A 61 3.08 15.36 5.10
C THR A 61 2.48 14.06 4.55
N ALA A 62 2.73 12.96 5.27
CA ALA A 62 2.20 11.65 4.96
C ALA A 62 0.71 11.46 5.35
N LYS A 63 0.03 12.52 5.82
CA LYS A 63 -1.37 12.49 6.24
C LYS A 63 -2.19 13.52 5.47
N THR A 64 -3.49 13.26 5.31
CA THR A 64 -4.41 14.30 4.84
C THR A 64 -4.41 15.45 5.86
N GLN A 65 -4.26 16.68 5.37
CA GLN A 65 -4.34 17.88 6.19
C GLN A 65 -5.35 18.85 5.58
N ASP A 66 -5.98 19.65 6.44
CA ASP A 66 -6.97 20.65 6.03
C ASP A 66 -6.32 22.04 6.00
N LEU A 67 -6.43 22.73 4.87
CA LEU A 67 -6.04 24.14 4.71
C LEU A 67 -7.12 25.12 5.19
N GLY A 68 -8.34 24.63 5.44
CA GLY A 68 -9.47 25.45 5.86
C GLY A 68 -9.19 26.22 7.14
N GLY A 69 -9.61 27.49 7.17
CA GLY A 69 -9.44 28.38 8.31
C GLY A 69 -8.07 29.08 8.38
N MET A 70 -7.10 28.71 7.54
CA MET A 70 -5.84 29.43 7.38
C MET A 70 -6.01 30.71 6.56
N TYR A 71 -4.99 31.56 6.52
CA TYR A 71 -5.02 32.81 5.76
C TYR A 71 -3.87 32.89 4.76
N LEU A 72 -4.18 33.28 3.53
CA LEU A 72 -3.20 33.61 2.51
C LEU A 72 -3.08 35.14 2.39
N THR A 73 -1.88 35.67 2.24
CA THR A 73 -1.66 37.11 2.12
C THR A 73 -0.51 37.46 1.21
N THR A 74 -0.60 38.65 0.61
CA THR A 74 0.52 39.29 -0.09
C THR A 74 1.06 40.53 0.62
N ASP A 75 0.51 40.87 1.79
CA ASP A 75 0.91 42.03 2.60
C ASP A 75 1.31 41.59 4.01
N LYS A 76 2.56 41.87 4.40
CA LYS A 76 3.10 41.62 5.74
C LYS A 76 2.30 42.30 6.85
N ASN A 77 1.65 43.42 6.55
CA ASN A 77 0.86 44.18 7.51
C ASN A 77 -0.59 43.68 7.61
N ASN A 78 -1.01 42.81 6.71
CA ASN A 78 -2.34 42.20 6.72
C ASN A 78 -2.27 40.66 6.64
N PRO A 79 -1.93 39.97 7.74
CA PRO A 79 -1.87 38.51 7.78
C PRO A 79 -3.19 37.80 7.47
N LYS A 80 -4.34 38.48 7.59
CA LYS A 80 -5.69 37.92 7.40
C LYS A 80 -6.34 38.35 6.08
N MET A 81 -5.53 38.61 5.06
CA MET A 81 -6.00 39.16 3.79
C MET A 81 -7.04 38.28 3.09
N TYR A 82 -6.71 37.00 2.82
CA TYR A 82 -7.63 36.03 2.23
C TYR A 82 -7.88 34.87 3.20
N PRO A 83 -9.10 34.71 3.75
CA PRO A 83 -9.46 33.54 4.55
C PRO A 83 -9.74 32.33 3.66
N ILE A 84 -9.05 31.23 3.88
CA ILE A 84 -9.35 29.95 3.22
C ILE A 84 -10.61 29.36 3.86
N PRO A 85 -11.69 29.08 3.09
CA PRO A 85 -12.95 28.60 3.66
C PRO A 85 -12.82 27.31 4.47
N LEU A 86 -13.48 27.25 5.62
CA LEU A 86 -13.48 26.07 6.48
C LEU A 86 -14.55 25.06 6.04
N GLY A 87 -14.22 23.77 6.07
CA GLY A 87 -15.19 22.69 5.85
C GLY A 87 -15.48 22.38 4.38
N ASP A 88 -14.70 22.92 3.45
CA ASP A 88 -14.74 22.51 2.04
C ASP A 88 -13.98 21.19 1.85
N VAL A 89 -14.50 20.29 1.02
CA VAL A 89 -13.82 19.03 0.69
C VAL A 89 -12.51 19.31 -0.07
N ARG A 90 -12.45 20.39 -0.85
CA ARG A 90 -11.26 20.79 -1.61
C ARG A 90 -10.14 21.31 -0.73
N THR A 91 -10.40 21.74 0.51
CA THR A 91 -9.33 22.14 1.45
C THR A 91 -8.70 20.96 2.18
N GLN A 92 -9.29 19.76 2.08
CA GLN A 92 -8.71 18.51 2.60
C GLN A 92 -7.69 17.93 1.63
N ILE A 93 -6.45 18.37 1.75
CA ILE A 93 -5.37 17.98 0.86
C ILE A 93 -4.78 16.65 1.32
N LYS A 94 -4.89 15.63 0.46
CA LYS A 94 -4.32 14.30 0.67
C LYS A 94 -2.79 14.37 0.87
N PRO A 95 -2.17 13.29 1.40
CA PRO A 95 -0.72 13.24 1.56
C PRO A 95 -0.01 13.55 0.25
N TYR A 96 0.98 14.45 0.30
CA TYR A 96 1.83 14.79 -0.86
C TYR A 96 1.02 15.25 -2.09
N GLN A 97 -0.02 16.06 -1.85
CA GLN A 97 -0.85 16.66 -2.89
C GLN A 97 -0.86 18.19 -2.79
N HIS A 98 -1.42 18.82 -3.81
CA HIS A 98 -1.40 20.26 -4.03
C HIS A 98 -2.80 20.86 -3.93
N ALA A 99 -2.87 22.13 -3.53
CA ALA A 99 -4.04 22.99 -3.60
C ALA A 99 -3.70 24.22 -4.42
N LEU A 100 -4.56 24.62 -5.34
CA LEU A 100 -4.33 25.75 -6.23
C LEU A 100 -5.31 26.88 -5.94
N PHE A 101 -4.78 28.08 -5.77
CA PHE A 101 -5.53 29.31 -5.52
C PHE A 101 -5.28 30.31 -6.66
N TRP A 102 -6.34 30.78 -7.29
CA TRP A 102 -6.30 31.82 -8.32
C TRP A 102 -6.13 33.19 -7.66
N ALA A 103 -5.08 33.91 -8.02
CA ALA A 103 -4.81 35.27 -7.55
C ALA A 103 -5.38 36.29 -8.53
N ASP A 104 -6.72 36.40 -8.56
CA ASP A 104 -7.49 37.11 -9.57
C ASP A 104 -8.36 38.25 -9.05
N ASP A 105 -8.36 38.52 -7.73
CA ASP A 105 -9.22 39.51 -7.07
C ASP A 105 -10.72 39.33 -7.38
N LYS A 106 -11.16 38.06 -7.51
CA LYS A 106 -12.57 37.71 -7.74
C LYS A 106 -13.04 36.66 -6.73
N PRO A 107 -13.16 37.01 -5.44
CA PRO A 107 -13.51 36.05 -4.39
C PRO A 107 -14.91 35.42 -4.55
N PHE A 108 -15.78 36.00 -5.39
CA PHE A 108 -17.11 35.45 -5.70
C PHE A 108 -17.10 34.41 -6.82
N HIS A 109 -15.96 34.15 -7.48
CA HIS A 109 -15.82 33.08 -8.47
C HIS A 109 -15.68 31.69 -7.83
N GLY A 110 -15.39 31.62 -6.53
CA GLY A 110 -15.39 30.39 -5.75
C GLY A 110 -14.36 30.43 -4.62
N ASN A 111 -14.36 29.39 -3.80
CA ASN A 111 -13.54 29.29 -2.58
C ASN A 111 -12.02 29.26 -2.80
N PHE A 112 -11.57 29.15 -4.06
CA PHE A 112 -10.16 29.13 -4.44
C PHE A 112 -9.78 30.33 -5.32
N HIS A 113 -10.65 31.33 -5.44
CA HIS A 113 -10.34 32.62 -6.05
C HIS A 113 -10.09 33.64 -4.95
N THR A 114 -8.90 34.24 -4.91
CA THR A 114 -8.51 35.14 -3.83
C THR A 114 -9.07 36.54 -4.03
N ASN A 115 -9.02 37.36 -2.97
CA ASN A 115 -9.37 38.78 -2.99
C ASN A 115 -8.18 39.69 -3.30
N PHE A 116 -7.19 39.18 -4.04
CA PHE A 116 -6.02 39.94 -4.44
C PHE A 116 -5.44 39.43 -5.76
N LYS A 117 -4.63 40.27 -6.39
CA LYS A 117 -3.82 39.92 -7.57
C LYS A 117 -2.34 40.02 -7.26
N LEU A 118 -1.55 39.26 -8.00
CA LEU A 118 -0.09 39.38 -8.00
C LEU A 118 0.35 40.51 -8.93
N ASP A 119 1.36 41.26 -8.51
CA ASP A 119 2.00 42.31 -9.32
C ASP A 119 2.90 41.66 -10.38
N THR A 120 2.66 41.97 -11.65
CA THR A 120 3.44 41.45 -12.78
C THR A 120 4.78 42.14 -13.00
N ILE A 121 5.02 43.29 -12.35
CA ILE A 121 6.22 44.10 -12.50
C ILE A 121 7.11 43.99 -11.26
N GLY A 122 6.52 44.17 -10.08
CA GLY A 122 7.21 44.19 -8.80
C GLY A 122 7.51 42.82 -8.19
N GLU A 123 8.17 42.85 -7.03
CA GLU A 123 8.34 41.69 -6.16
C GLU A 123 7.01 41.36 -5.47
N ASN A 124 6.68 40.07 -5.35
CA ASN A 124 5.49 39.63 -4.62
C ASN A 124 5.90 38.86 -3.37
N TYR A 125 5.58 39.42 -2.21
CA TYR A 125 5.55 38.66 -0.96
C TYR A 125 4.29 37.80 -0.93
N ILE A 126 4.41 36.53 -0.56
CA ILE A 126 3.27 35.63 -0.36
C ILE A 126 3.51 34.84 0.92
N ALA A 127 2.53 34.81 1.81
CA ALA A 127 2.63 34.07 3.05
C ALA A 127 1.33 33.36 3.42
N LEU A 128 1.50 32.22 4.08
CA LEU A 128 0.45 31.40 4.65
C LEU A 128 0.53 31.49 6.18
N TYR A 129 -0.54 31.97 6.79
CA TYR A 129 -0.70 32.07 8.24
C TYR A 129 -1.70 31.02 8.75
N GLU A 130 -1.47 30.55 9.96
CA GLU A 130 -2.35 29.61 10.63
C GLU A 130 -3.69 30.27 11.05
N ALA A 131 -4.62 29.49 11.59
CA ALA A 131 -5.98 29.97 11.91
C ALA A 131 -6.04 31.12 12.93
N ASP A 132 -4.98 31.33 13.71
CA ASP A 132 -4.85 32.47 14.61
C ASP A 132 -4.59 33.81 13.86
N GLY A 133 -4.12 33.72 12.61
CA GLY A 133 -3.64 34.82 11.77
C GLY A 133 -2.44 35.56 12.35
N LYS A 134 -1.60 34.86 13.13
CA LYS A 134 -0.36 35.39 13.73
C LYS A 134 0.81 34.44 13.50
N THR A 135 0.59 33.14 13.56
CA THR A 135 1.61 32.13 13.36
C THR A 135 1.88 31.98 11.87
N LEU A 136 3.10 32.35 11.45
CA LEU A 136 3.56 32.15 10.08
C LEU A 136 3.85 30.67 9.86
N VAL A 137 3.18 30.07 8.88
CA VAL A 137 3.38 28.66 8.50
C VAL A 137 4.41 28.54 7.40
N ASP A 138 4.24 29.31 6.33
CA ASP A 138 5.21 29.39 5.24
C ASP A 138 5.16 30.73 4.52
N GLU A 139 6.25 31.09 3.87
CA GLU A 139 6.35 32.29 3.03
C GLU A 139 7.28 32.07 1.83
N ILE A 140 6.98 32.77 0.75
CA ILE A 140 7.83 32.85 -0.44
C ILE A 140 7.85 34.29 -0.94
N VAL A 141 9.03 34.73 -1.39
CA VAL A 141 9.22 36.03 -2.03
C VAL A 141 9.53 35.76 -3.49
N VAL A 142 8.60 36.14 -4.36
CA VAL A 142 8.74 35.98 -5.80
C VAL A 142 9.44 37.22 -6.35
N PRO A 143 10.64 37.08 -6.97
CA PRO A 143 11.41 38.22 -7.44
C PRO A 143 10.68 38.99 -8.55
N ALA A 144 11.01 40.27 -8.70
CA ALA A 144 10.52 41.09 -9.80
C ALA A 144 11.03 40.60 -11.17
N GLY A 145 10.27 40.87 -12.23
CA GLY A 145 10.72 40.64 -13.61
C GLY A 145 10.69 39.18 -14.08
N ILE A 146 9.87 38.33 -13.47
CA ILE A 146 9.68 36.96 -13.97
C ILE A 146 9.03 36.99 -15.36
N PRO A 147 9.55 36.22 -16.33
CA PRO A 147 8.93 36.11 -17.65
C PRO A 147 7.47 35.63 -17.58
N ALA A 148 6.65 36.07 -18.53
CA ALA A 148 5.31 35.52 -18.65
C ALA A 148 5.36 34.00 -18.87
N ASP A 149 4.33 33.31 -18.37
CA ASP A 149 4.17 31.85 -18.46
C ASP A 149 5.29 31.02 -17.80
N LYS A 150 6.04 31.64 -16.88
CA LYS A 150 7.01 30.95 -16.01
C LYS A 150 6.56 31.03 -14.56
N THR A 151 6.94 30.00 -13.81
CA THR A 151 6.66 29.89 -12.38
C THR A 151 7.91 29.99 -11.55
N PHE A 152 7.72 30.45 -10.32
CA PHE A 152 8.74 30.49 -9.30
C PHE A 152 8.35 29.55 -8.18
N GLY A 153 9.25 28.67 -7.79
CA GLY A 153 8.93 27.63 -6.84
C GLY A 153 10.11 26.70 -6.58
N TYR A 154 9.81 25.52 -6.03
CA TYR A 154 10.84 24.55 -5.67
C TYR A 154 10.98 23.46 -6.73
N PRO A 155 12.21 23.15 -7.20
CA PRO A 155 12.42 22.08 -8.19
C PRO A 155 11.93 20.70 -7.77
N VAL A 156 11.86 20.45 -6.46
CA VAL A 156 11.30 19.24 -5.85
C VAL A 156 10.22 19.66 -4.88
N ASP A 157 9.04 19.04 -5.02
CA ASP A 157 7.86 19.43 -4.24
C ASP A 157 8.12 19.33 -2.74
N GLY A 158 7.76 20.38 -2.00
CA GLY A 158 7.90 20.43 -0.54
C GLY A 158 9.33 20.55 0.00
N ILE A 159 10.37 20.62 -0.85
CA ILE A 159 11.76 20.83 -0.43
C ILE A 159 12.12 22.31 -0.59
N LYS A 160 11.92 23.08 0.48
CA LYS A 160 12.25 24.51 0.56
C LYS A 160 13.69 24.78 0.97
N TYR A 161 14.20 23.98 1.91
CA TYR A 161 15.56 24.04 2.41
C TYR A 161 16.30 22.75 2.05
N ASP A 162 17.48 22.91 1.45
CA ASP A 162 18.41 21.80 1.20
C ASP A 162 18.98 21.22 2.50
N GLU A 163 19.73 20.12 2.39
CA GLU A 163 20.41 19.52 3.54
C GLU A 163 21.36 20.49 4.26
N GLU A 164 21.87 21.48 3.54
CA GLU A 164 22.74 22.56 3.97
C GLU A 164 21.98 23.79 4.52
N GLY A 165 20.64 23.83 4.36
CA GLY A 165 19.78 24.91 4.83
C GLY A 165 19.60 26.08 3.84
N ASN A 166 20.12 25.95 2.62
CA ASN A 166 19.97 26.93 1.55
C ASN A 166 18.55 26.88 0.96
N LEU A 167 18.03 28.05 0.52
CA LEU A 167 16.75 28.13 -0.20
C LEU A 167 16.91 27.58 -1.62
N THR A 168 16.03 26.66 -1.99
CA THR A 168 16.02 25.99 -3.30
C THR A 168 15.14 26.68 -4.35
N ALA A 169 14.45 27.77 -3.97
CA ALA A 169 13.49 28.43 -4.83
C ALA A 169 14.16 28.99 -6.09
N THR A 170 13.66 28.60 -7.26
CA THR A 170 14.17 29.03 -8.57
C THR A 170 13.03 29.23 -9.56
N ILE A 171 13.33 29.85 -10.70
CA ILE A 171 12.38 29.89 -11.83
C ILE A 171 12.36 28.49 -12.45
N LEU A 172 11.20 27.85 -12.43
CA LEU A 172 11.06 26.49 -12.94
C LEU A 172 11.09 26.46 -14.46
N GLU A 173 11.72 25.43 -15.01
CA GLU A 173 11.78 25.24 -16.47
C GLU A 173 10.41 24.91 -17.06
N ARG A 174 9.60 24.15 -16.31
CA ARG A 174 8.26 23.70 -16.66
C ARG A 174 7.27 24.16 -15.60
N VAL A 175 6.07 24.52 -16.06
CA VAL A 175 4.93 24.90 -15.23
C VAL A 175 4.08 23.67 -14.95
N THR A 176 3.81 23.36 -13.67
CA THR A 176 3.23 22.07 -13.25
C THR A 176 2.04 22.22 -12.29
N PRO A 177 0.96 22.95 -12.68
CA PRO A 177 -0.18 23.18 -11.81
C PRO A 177 -0.83 21.86 -11.38
N GLY A 178 -0.96 21.67 -10.07
CA GLY A 178 -1.57 20.49 -9.45
C GLY A 178 -0.76 19.20 -9.62
N SER A 179 0.48 19.28 -10.10
CA SER A 179 1.32 18.12 -10.45
C SER A 179 2.73 18.29 -9.87
N ASN A 180 3.48 17.20 -9.80
CA ASN A 180 4.84 17.25 -9.25
C ASN A 180 5.80 18.04 -10.15
N ASN A 181 6.57 18.94 -9.55
CA ASN A 181 7.59 19.74 -10.25
C ASN A 181 8.71 18.87 -10.81
N LYS A 182 9.13 17.83 -10.07
CA LYS A 182 10.16 16.88 -10.49
C LYS A 182 9.55 15.69 -11.25
N ILE A 183 9.92 15.53 -12.52
CA ILE A 183 9.63 14.29 -13.26
C ILE A 183 10.68 13.25 -12.90
N ILE A 184 10.22 12.16 -12.29
CA ILE A 184 11.01 10.95 -12.09
C ILE A 184 10.68 10.03 -13.27
N ALA A 185 11.45 10.12 -14.34
CA ALA A 185 11.21 9.35 -15.57
C ALA A 185 11.44 7.84 -15.39
N GLU A 186 12.35 7.47 -14.49
CA GLU A 186 12.70 6.09 -14.20
C GLU A 186 12.67 5.84 -12.70
N ASN A 187 12.20 4.65 -12.28
CA ASN A 187 12.15 4.31 -10.87
C ASN A 187 13.58 4.27 -10.30
N PRO A 188 13.89 5.02 -9.24
CA PRO A 188 15.23 5.08 -8.67
C PRO A 188 15.75 3.69 -8.27
N LYS A 189 14.87 2.78 -7.85
CA LYS A 189 15.24 1.39 -7.53
C LYS A 189 15.70 0.61 -8.75
N ILE A 190 15.15 0.89 -9.92
CA ILE A 190 15.55 0.23 -11.18
C ILE A 190 16.90 0.79 -11.63
N ILE A 191 17.11 2.10 -11.52
CA ILE A 191 18.40 2.73 -11.82
C ILE A 191 19.48 2.16 -10.88
N ASP A 192 19.21 2.14 -9.58
CA ASP A 192 20.14 1.61 -8.57
C ASP A 192 20.41 0.11 -8.80
N LEU A 193 19.39 -0.68 -9.14
CA LEU A 193 19.56 -2.08 -9.52
C LEU A 193 20.42 -2.22 -10.78
N LYS A 194 20.19 -1.41 -11.81
CA LYS A 194 20.97 -1.43 -13.06
C LYS A 194 22.41 -0.99 -12.83
N GLN A 195 22.64 -0.10 -11.87
CA GLN A 195 23.98 0.37 -11.49
C GLN A 195 24.73 -0.67 -10.64
N ASN A 196 24.05 -1.28 -9.67
CA ASN A 196 24.66 -2.23 -8.73
C ASN A 196 24.75 -3.67 -9.26
N ASP A 197 23.83 -4.06 -10.15
CA ASP A 197 23.81 -5.37 -10.82
C ASP A 197 23.57 -5.21 -12.33
N PRO A 198 24.55 -4.69 -13.09
CA PRO A 198 24.37 -4.44 -14.53
C PRO A 198 24.09 -5.70 -15.35
N TRP A 199 24.53 -6.87 -14.86
CA TRP A 199 24.41 -8.16 -15.56
C TRP A 199 23.25 -9.02 -15.02
N GLY A 200 22.57 -8.61 -13.94
CA GLY A 200 21.46 -9.37 -13.35
C GLY A 200 21.89 -10.63 -12.59
N ILE A 201 23.15 -10.73 -12.18
CA ILE A 201 23.66 -11.92 -11.49
C ILE A 201 23.18 -11.95 -10.03
N MET A 202 23.15 -10.80 -9.36
CA MET A 202 22.71 -10.73 -7.96
C MET A 202 21.22 -11.02 -7.83
N ILE A 203 20.39 -10.50 -8.76
CA ILE A 203 18.95 -10.78 -8.75
C ILE A 203 18.63 -12.26 -9.04
N THR A 204 19.39 -12.92 -9.91
CA THR A 204 19.19 -14.35 -10.24
C THR A 204 19.61 -15.26 -9.09
N ILE A 205 20.76 -15.00 -8.46
CA ILE A 205 21.24 -15.78 -7.32
C ILE A 205 20.27 -15.65 -6.14
N THR A 206 19.85 -14.43 -5.79
CA THR A 206 18.91 -14.19 -4.69
C THR A 206 17.56 -14.86 -4.92
N SER A 207 17.03 -14.77 -6.15
CA SER A 207 15.78 -15.45 -6.53
C SER A 207 15.91 -16.97 -6.38
N MET A 208 17.00 -17.55 -6.87
CA MET A 208 17.25 -18.99 -6.78
C MET A 208 17.39 -19.44 -5.31
N LEU A 209 18.09 -18.67 -4.48
CA LEU A 209 18.31 -18.94 -3.07
C LEU A 209 16.97 -18.97 -2.29
N VAL A 210 16.09 -18.00 -2.53
CA VAL A 210 14.75 -17.95 -1.91
C VAL A 210 13.91 -19.18 -2.27
N VAL A 211 13.95 -19.62 -3.53
CA VAL A 211 13.24 -20.81 -4.00
C VAL A 211 13.76 -22.08 -3.30
N PHE A 212 15.09 -22.27 -3.25
CA PHE A 212 15.68 -23.42 -2.57
C PHE A 212 15.40 -23.42 -1.07
N ILE A 213 15.47 -22.26 -0.40
CA ILE A 213 15.08 -22.16 1.01
C ILE A 213 13.63 -22.60 1.20
N GLY A 214 12.72 -22.15 0.33
CA GLY A 214 11.31 -22.55 0.39
C GLY A 214 11.12 -24.07 0.26
N LEU A 215 11.80 -24.69 -0.70
CA LEU A 215 11.73 -26.15 -0.91
C LEU A 215 12.35 -26.94 0.25
N ILE A 216 13.47 -26.48 0.79
CA ILE A 216 14.12 -27.10 1.97
C ILE A 216 13.19 -27.00 3.18
N LEU A 217 12.56 -25.85 3.39
CA LEU A 217 11.61 -25.65 4.49
C LEU A 217 10.40 -26.58 4.34
N LEU A 218 9.84 -26.68 3.13
CA LEU A 218 8.75 -27.61 2.82
C LEU A 218 9.15 -29.07 3.11
N TYR A 219 10.34 -29.47 2.68
CA TYR A 219 10.89 -30.80 2.95
C TYR A 219 11.02 -31.07 4.45
N LEU A 220 11.55 -30.12 5.22
CA LEU A 220 11.70 -30.25 6.66
C LEU A 220 10.34 -30.40 7.36
N VAL A 221 9.33 -29.65 6.93
CA VAL A 221 7.96 -29.73 7.45
C VAL A 221 7.37 -31.13 7.21
N PHE A 222 7.50 -31.68 6.01
CA PHE A 222 7.01 -33.03 5.70
C PHE A 222 7.78 -34.11 6.47
N ASN A 223 9.10 -33.99 6.58
CA ASN A 223 9.92 -34.94 7.33
C ASN A 223 9.56 -34.93 8.82
N PHE A 224 9.39 -33.74 9.41
CA PHE A 224 8.98 -33.59 10.81
C PHE A 224 7.59 -34.17 11.06
N THR A 225 6.62 -33.83 10.20
CA THR A 225 5.24 -34.34 10.30
C THR A 225 5.19 -35.85 10.13
N GLY A 226 5.96 -36.40 9.19
CA GLY A 226 6.07 -37.84 8.96
C GLY A 226 6.66 -38.59 10.17
N ASN A 227 7.74 -38.08 10.76
CA ASN A 227 8.36 -38.68 11.93
C ASN A 227 7.47 -38.56 13.18
N LEU A 228 6.77 -37.43 13.35
CA LEU A 228 5.80 -37.25 14.43
C LEU A 228 4.63 -38.24 14.31
N SER A 229 4.11 -38.45 13.11
CA SER A 229 3.05 -39.42 12.83
C SER A 229 3.47 -40.86 13.18
N LYS A 230 4.69 -41.27 12.79
CA LYS A 230 5.26 -42.57 13.15
C LYS A 230 5.38 -42.74 14.66
N ASN A 231 5.89 -41.73 15.36
CA ASN A 231 6.06 -41.76 16.82
C ASN A 231 4.73 -41.83 17.58
N ILE A 232 3.69 -41.11 17.12
CA ILE A 232 2.35 -41.17 17.71
C ILE A 232 1.72 -42.55 17.47
N THR A 233 1.87 -43.10 16.26
CA THR A 233 1.35 -44.43 15.91
C THR A 233 2.01 -45.52 16.75
N GLN A 234 3.34 -45.51 16.87
CA GLN A 234 4.08 -46.46 17.72
C GLN A 234 3.67 -46.36 19.20
N LYS A 235 3.49 -45.14 19.73
CA LYS A 235 3.01 -44.92 21.11
C LYS A 235 1.57 -45.42 21.33
N ARG A 236 0.68 -45.25 20.35
CA ARG A 236 -0.70 -45.77 20.43
C ARG A 236 -0.73 -47.30 20.40
N VAL A 237 0.07 -47.92 19.53
CA VAL A 237 0.21 -49.39 19.47
C VAL A 237 0.76 -49.93 20.79
N ALA A 238 1.80 -49.30 21.34
CA ALA A 238 2.38 -49.69 22.63
C ALA A 238 1.39 -49.57 23.81
N LYS A 239 0.58 -48.50 23.83
CA LYS A 239 -0.43 -48.26 24.88
C LYS A 239 -1.66 -49.17 24.76
N SER A 240 -1.94 -49.72 23.58
CA SER A 240 -3.06 -50.63 23.34
C SER A 240 -2.81 -52.10 23.73
N GLY A 241 -1.60 -52.45 24.19
CA GLY A 241 -1.27 -53.81 24.62
C GLY A 241 -1.19 -54.85 23.49
N LYS A 242 -1.36 -54.47 22.21
CA LYS A 242 -1.27 -55.37 21.04
C LYS A 242 0.16 -55.69 20.58
N LEU A 243 1.17 -55.48 21.43
CA LEU A 243 2.58 -55.62 21.07
C LEU A 243 2.99 -57.08 20.73
N SER A 244 2.29 -58.09 21.27
CA SER A 244 2.58 -59.49 20.94
C SER A 244 1.72 -60.05 19.80
N ALA A 245 0.51 -59.54 19.56
CA ALA A 245 -0.38 -60.05 18.50
C ALA A 245 -0.17 -59.36 17.14
N ALA A 246 0.13 -58.05 17.12
CA ALA A 246 0.32 -57.32 15.85
C ALA A 246 1.68 -57.61 15.19
N ARG A 247 2.67 -58.11 15.95
CA ARG A 247 3.99 -58.49 15.41
C ARG A 247 3.93 -59.79 14.61
N SER A 248 2.94 -60.67 14.84
CA SER A 248 2.75 -61.87 14.01
C SER A 248 1.93 -61.57 12.75
N GLU A 249 1.01 -60.59 12.78
CA GLU A 249 0.23 -60.22 11.59
C GLU A 249 1.00 -59.35 10.59
N SER A 250 1.91 -58.47 11.04
CA SER A 250 2.66 -57.58 10.13
C SER A 250 3.94 -58.19 9.55
N GLN A 251 4.19 -59.49 9.76
CA GLN A 251 5.39 -60.17 9.28
C GLN A 251 5.15 -61.07 8.06
N LEU A 252 3.99 -60.96 7.42
CA LEU A 252 3.78 -61.56 6.11
C LEU A 252 4.38 -60.61 5.06
N SER A 253 5.46 -61.05 4.41
CA SER A 253 6.04 -60.36 3.25
C SER A 253 4.94 -60.04 2.24
N GLY A 254 5.07 -58.93 1.51
CA GLY A 254 4.09 -58.54 0.48
C GLY A 254 3.83 -59.66 -0.54
N GLU A 255 4.82 -60.51 -0.77
CA GLU A 255 4.72 -61.72 -1.60
C GLU A 255 3.77 -62.77 -1.01
N VAL A 256 3.80 -62.97 0.31
CA VAL A 256 2.94 -63.93 1.00
C VAL A 256 1.51 -63.43 1.01
N LEU A 257 1.30 -62.12 1.20
CA LEU A 257 -0.02 -61.50 1.08
C LEU A 257 -0.57 -61.58 -0.35
N ALA A 258 0.28 -61.36 -1.36
CA ALA A 258 -0.10 -61.54 -2.76
C ALA A 258 -0.51 -63.00 -3.04
N ALA A 259 0.26 -63.98 -2.55
CA ALA A 259 -0.04 -65.39 -2.70
C ALA A 259 -1.34 -65.81 -2.00
N ILE A 260 -1.57 -65.34 -0.77
CA ILE A 260 -2.83 -65.57 -0.05
C ILE A 260 -4.01 -64.95 -0.81
N SER A 261 -3.83 -63.72 -1.34
CA SER A 261 -4.89 -63.04 -2.10
C SER A 261 -5.23 -63.76 -3.40
N ALA A 262 -4.22 -64.29 -4.10
CA ALA A 262 -4.42 -65.08 -5.33
C ALA A 262 -5.11 -66.41 -5.03
N ALA A 263 -4.72 -67.11 -3.96
CA ALA A 263 -5.35 -68.37 -3.56
C ALA A 263 -6.82 -68.19 -3.15
N ILE A 264 -7.16 -67.08 -2.47
CA ILE A 264 -8.54 -66.75 -2.13
C ILE A 264 -9.35 -66.41 -3.39
N LEU A 265 -8.74 -65.70 -4.35
CA LEU A 265 -9.38 -65.38 -5.63
C LEU A 265 -9.73 -66.66 -6.40
N GLU A 266 -8.78 -67.60 -6.50
CA GLU A 266 -8.94 -68.89 -7.17
C GLU A 266 -10.03 -69.75 -6.50
N LEU A 267 -10.01 -69.85 -5.17
CA LEU A 267 -11.07 -70.56 -4.41
C LEU A 267 -12.46 -69.95 -4.62
N LYS A 268 -12.53 -68.62 -4.82
CA LYS A 268 -13.79 -67.92 -5.07
C LYS A 268 -14.27 -68.12 -6.51
N GLU A 269 -13.34 -68.23 -7.46
CA GLU A 269 -13.66 -68.57 -8.84
C GLU A 269 -14.14 -70.02 -8.98
N GLU A 270 -13.56 -70.97 -8.23
CA GLU A 270 -14.02 -72.37 -8.18
C GLU A 270 -15.40 -72.56 -7.52
N GLN A 271 -15.82 -71.62 -6.67
CA GLN A 271 -17.13 -71.63 -6.02
C GLN A 271 -18.28 -71.08 -6.88
N HIS A 272 -18.01 -70.63 -8.11
CA HIS A 272 -19.09 -70.31 -9.03
C HIS A 272 -19.79 -71.61 -9.47
N ASP A 273 -21.03 -71.77 -8.99
CA ASP A 273 -21.95 -72.82 -9.42
C ASP A 273 -21.95 -72.91 -10.95
N MET A 274 -21.75 -74.10 -11.49
CA MET A 274 -22.02 -74.38 -12.91
C MET A 274 -23.41 -73.86 -13.25
N GLU A 275 -23.48 -72.75 -13.99
CA GLU A 275 -24.75 -72.14 -14.36
C GLU A 275 -25.59 -73.19 -15.12
N ASN A 276 -26.69 -73.64 -14.51
CA ASN A 276 -27.57 -74.60 -15.15
C ASN A 276 -28.23 -73.90 -16.35
N THR A 277 -27.93 -74.36 -17.56
CA THR A 277 -28.40 -73.77 -18.84
C THR A 277 -29.91 -73.94 -19.10
N VAL A 278 -30.68 -74.34 -18.08
CA VAL A 278 -32.13 -74.46 -18.13
C VAL A 278 -32.77 -73.21 -17.51
N LEU A 279 -33.17 -72.26 -18.36
CA LEU A 279 -33.99 -71.12 -17.98
C LEU A 279 -35.40 -71.57 -17.58
N THR A 280 -35.66 -71.69 -16.28
CA THR A 280 -37.03 -71.88 -15.76
C THR A 280 -37.68 -70.51 -15.53
N ILE A 281 -38.34 -69.99 -16.56
CA ILE A 281 -39.13 -68.76 -16.44
C ILE A 281 -40.43 -69.10 -15.71
N GLN A 282 -40.51 -68.81 -14.41
CA GLN A 282 -41.79 -68.82 -13.70
C GLN A 282 -42.64 -67.63 -14.16
N GLN A 283 -43.73 -67.92 -14.85
CA GLN A 283 -44.67 -66.91 -15.33
C GLN A 283 -45.41 -66.30 -14.11
N VAL A 284 -44.96 -65.13 -13.65
CA VAL A 284 -45.63 -64.39 -12.58
C VAL A 284 -46.93 -63.83 -13.13
N LYS A 285 -48.04 -64.58 -13.01
CA LYS A 285 -49.37 -64.01 -13.17
C LYS A 285 -49.60 -63.05 -12.00
N ARG A 286 -49.44 -61.74 -12.24
CA ARG A 286 -49.81 -60.71 -11.26
C ARG A 286 -51.30 -60.86 -10.96
N HIS A 287 -51.64 -61.34 -9.77
CA HIS A 287 -53.03 -61.31 -9.29
C HIS A 287 -53.48 -59.84 -9.24
N TYR A 288 -54.59 -59.53 -9.92
CA TYR A 288 -55.17 -58.20 -9.90
C TYR A 288 -55.55 -57.83 -8.45
N SER A 289 -54.90 -56.79 -7.91
CA SER A 289 -55.22 -56.23 -6.60
C SER A 289 -56.10 -54.99 -6.79
N PRO A 290 -57.31 -54.94 -6.18
CA PRO A 290 -58.15 -53.75 -6.23
C PRO A 290 -57.45 -52.51 -5.68
N TRP A 291 -56.49 -52.70 -4.77
CA TRP A 291 -55.77 -51.65 -4.06
C TRP A 291 -54.73 -50.90 -4.92
N SER A 292 -54.28 -51.48 -6.04
CA SER A 292 -53.39 -50.79 -6.99
C SER A 292 -54.10 -50.35 -8.28
N SER A 293 -55.44 -50.40 -8.31
CA SER A 293 -56.18 -50.12 -9.54
C SER A 293 -56.36 -48.60 -9.74
N LYS A 294 -55.76 -48.09 -10.83
CA LYS A 294 -55.75 -46.66 -11.20
C LYS A 294 -57.15 -46.05 -11.40
N ILE A 295 -58.17 -46.88 -11.56
CA ILE A 295 -59.58 -46.46 -11.72
C ILE A 295 -60.13 -45.77 -10.46
N TYR A 296 -59.65 -46.10 -9.26
CA TYR A 296 -60.07 -45.43 -8.02
C TYR A 296 -59.34 -44.11 -7.77
N THR A 297 -58.24 -43.83 -8.49
CA THR A 297 -57.45 -42.60 -8.32
C THR A 297 -57.87 -41.48 -9.28
N LEU A 298 -58.83 -41.73 -10.18
CA LEU A 298 -59.33 -40.74 -11.12
C LEU A 298 -60.53 -39.98 -10.54
N ARG A 299 -60.49 -38.65 -10.65
CA ARG A 299 -61.56 -37.76 -10.20
C ARG A 299 -62.81 -37.98 -11.05
N GLN A 300 -63.90 -38.46 -10.45
CA GLN A 300 -65.19 -38.57 -11.14
C GLN A 300 -65.75 -37.19 -11.43
N LEU A 301 -66.11 -36.92 -12.68
CA LEU A 301 -66.78 -35.68 -13.07
C LEU A 301 -68.27 -35.75 -12.69
N PRO A 302 -68.86 -34.64 -12.21
CA PRO A 302 -70.27 -34.60 -11.83
C PRO A 302 -71.15 -34.82 -13.06
N ARG A 303 -72.19 -35.64 -12.86
CA ARG A 303 -73.13 -36.03 -13.91
C ARG A 303 -74.07 -34.86 -14.23
N LYS A 304 -74.08 -34.41 -15.49
CA LYS A 304 -75.11 -33.53 -16.05
C LYS A 304 -76.24 -34.36 -16.64
#